data_AF-A0AA89STR9-F1
#
_entry.id   AF-A0AA89STR9-F1
#
_cell.length_a   1.000
_cell.length_b   1.000
_cell.length_c   1.000
_cell.angle_alpha   90.00
_cell.angle_beta   90.00
_cell.angle_gamma   90.00
#
_symmetry.space_group_name_H-M   'P 1'
#
loop_
_entity.id
_entity.type
_entity.pdbx_description
1 polymer ?
#
loop_
_entity_poly.entity_id
_entity_poly.type
_entity_poly.pdbx_seq_one_letter_code
_entity_poly.pdbx_strand_id
1 'polypeptide(L)'
;MRGKVLSGGADYQLIRKDGVTELSAHYTIETDNGVPIYVINRGYRHGSKEIVDKIFRGEDVPHDSYYFKTSPVFEVSNKNYDFLNRMMFIGEGVRKPTKVEVTFYQIL
;
A
#
# COMPACT_ATOMS: atom_id res chain seq x y z
N MET A 1 -1.51 7.58 -14.40
CA MET A 1 -0.24 6.83 -14.53
C MET A 1 -0.56 5.35 -14.71
N ARG A 2 0.18 4.63 -15.56
CA ARG A 2 0.06 3.18 -15.74
C ARG A 2 1.43 2.53 -15.59
N GLY A 3 1.46 1.29 -15.13
CA GLY A 3 2.69 0.56 -14.88
C GLY A 3 2.44 -0.80 -14.27
N LYS A 4 3.52 -1.50 -13.95
CA LYS A 4 3.54 -2.82 -13.30
C LYS A 4 4.43 -2.79 -12.07
N VAL A 5 4.06 -3.51 -11.03
CA VAL A 5 4.95 -3.76 -9.90
C VAL A 5 6.02 -4.77 -10.32
N LEU A 6 7.28 -4.45 -10.09
CA LEU A 6 8.40 -5.34 -10.36
C LEU A 6 8.57 -6.38 -9.24
N SER A 7 9.21 -7.50 -9.57
CA SER A 7 9.66 -8.48 -8.58
C SER A 7 10.78 -7.91 -7.69
N GLY A 8 10.92 -8.45 -6.48
CA GLY A 8 12.02 -8.11 -5.56
C GLY A 8 11.62 -7.23 -4.36
N GLY A 9 10.37 -6.78 -4.28
CA GLY A 9 9.85 -6.08 -3.11
C GLY A 9 9.38 -7.00 -1.98
N ALA A 10 9.16 -6.42 -0.80
CA ALA A 10 8.62 -7.10 0.38
C ALA A 10 7.84 -6.13 1.28
N ASP A 11 6.95 -6.67 2.12
CA ASP A 11 6.32 -5.94 3.22
C ASP A 11 6.82 -6.49 4.56
N TYR A 12 7.56 -5.67 5.29
CA TYR A 12 8.16 -6.02 6.57
C TYR A 12 7.18 -5.69 7.70
N GLN A 13 6.26 -6.61 7.95
CA GLN A 13 5.15 -6.39 8.87
C GLN A 13 5.53 -6.66 10.34
N LEU A 14 5.04 -5.81 11.24
CA LEU A 14 5.04 -6.06 12.68
C LEU A 14 3.60 -6.23 13.16
N ILE A 15 3.28 -7.41 13.70
CA ILE A 15 1.99 -7.65 14.36
C ILE A 15 2.16 -7.35 15.86
N ARG A 16 1.46 -6.32 16.32
CA ARG A 16 1.49 -5.89 17.72
C ARG A 16 0.55 -6.71 18.59
N LYS A 17 0.78 -6.65 19.90
CA LYS A 17 -0.06 -7.32 20.91
C LYS A 17 -1.50 -6.77 20.96
N ASP A 18 -1.72 -5.53 20.56
CA ASP A 18 -3.04 -4.88 20.48
C ASP A 18 -3.80 -5.22 19.18
N GLY A 19 -3.24 -6.09 18.32
CA GLY A 19 -3.86 -6.49 17.05
C GLY A 19 -3.60 -5.54 15.89
N VAL A 20 -2.85 -4.46 16.10
CA VAL A 20 -2.42 -3.58 14.99
C VAL A 20 -1.30 -4.23 14.20
N THR A 21 -1.47 -4.33 12.88
CA THR A 21 -0.36 -4.64 11.96
C THR A 21 0.26 -3.34 11.49
N GLU A 22 1.54 -3.13 11.80
CA GLU A 22 2.36 -2.08 11.18
C GLU A 22 2.92 -2.62 9.86
N LEU A 23 2.84 -1.81 8.81
CA LEU A 23 3.24 -2.13 7.45
C LEU A 23 4.48 -1.33 7.08
N SER A 24 5.42 -1.95 6.38
CA SER A 24 6.57 -1.28 5.79
C SER A 24 6.92 -1.98 4.48
N ALA A 25 6.19 -1.63 3.43
CA ALA A 25 6.38 -2.20 2.11
C ALA A 25 7.41 -1.42 1.30
N HIS A 26 8.36 -2.14 0.70
CA HIS A 26 9.40 -1.63 -0.18
C HIS A 26 9.29 -2.35 -1.51
N TYR A 27 9.06 -1.63 -2.60
CA TYR A 27 8.90 -2.21 -3.94
C TYR A 27 9.11 -1.16 -5.03
N THR A 28 9.14 -1.61 -6.28
CA THR A 28 9.32 -0.74 -7.46
C THR A 28 8.14 -0.89 -8.41
N ILE A 29 7.64 0.23 -8.91
CA ILE A 29 6.69 0.27 -10.03
C ILE A 29 7.46 0.70 -11.27
N GLU A 30 7.39 -0.08 -12.36
CA GLU A 30 7.86 0.34 -13.68
C GLU A 30 6.67 0.88 -14.46
N THR A 31 6.72 2.14 -14.87
CA THR A 31 5.69 2.75 -15.72
C THR A 31 5.68 2.10 -17.10
N ASP A 32 4.61 2.29 -17.86
CA ASP A 32 4.49 1.83 -19.25
C ASP A 32 5.57 2.41 -20.20
N ASN A 33 6.16 3.56 -19.86
CA ASN A 33 7.31 4.15 -20.55
C ASN A 33 8.67 3.79 -19.93
N GLY A 34 8.75 2.75 -19.09
CA GLY A 34 10.01 2.18 -18.60
C GLY A 34 10.70 2.99 -17.49
N VAL A 35 9.98 3.89 -16.81
CA VAL A 35 10.51 4.67 -15.69
C VAL A 35 10.30 3.89 -14.39
N PRO A 36 11.36 3.56 -13.63
CA PRO A 36 11.21 2.98 -12.31
C PRO A 36 10.84 4.05 -11.28
N ILE A 37 9.88 3.72 -10.43
CA ILE A 37 9.46 4.49 -9.26
C ILE A 37 9.63 3.58 -8.05
N TYR A 38 10.55 3.94 -7.15
CA TYR A 38 10.70 3.23 -5.88
C TYR A 38 9.64 3.73 -4.90
N VAL A 39 9.07 2.80 -4.14
CA VAL A 39 7.97 3.05 -3.21
C VAL A 39 8.34 2.53 -1.82
N ILE A 40 8.25 3.41 -0.83
CA ILE A 40 8.22 3.04 0.59
C ILE A 40 6.81 3.32 1.10
N ASN A 41 6.03 2.27 1.34
CA ASN A 41 4.64 2.39 1.77
C ASN A 41 4.46 1.90 3.21
N ARG A 42 4.41 2.84 4.15
CA ARG A 42 4.21 2.56 5.58
C ARG A 42 2.77 2.79 5.98
N GLY A 43 2.26 2.04 6.95
CA GLY A 43 0.89 2.25 7.42
C GLY A 43 0.46 1.30 8.51
N TYR A 44 -0.84 1.32 8.77
CA TYR A 44 -1.46 0.47 9.79
C TYR A 44 -2.66 -0.25 9.22
N ARG A 45 -2.83 -1.51 9.65
CA ARG A 45 -4.02 -2.31 9.39
C ARG A 45 -4.53 -2.93 10.69
N HIS A 46 -5.81 -2.72 11.00
CA HIS A 46 -6.48 -3.37 12.13
C HIS A 46 -8.00 -3.38 11.94
N GLY A 47 -8.68 -4.32 12.59
CA GLY A 47 -10.13 -4.46 12.58
C GLY A 47 -10.56 -5.40 13.70
N SER A 48 -11.87 -5.65 13.83
CA SER A 48 -12.32 -6.69 14.75
C SER A 48 -11.76 -8.05 14.31
N LYS A 49 -11.56 -8.96 15.27
CA LYS A 49 -11.07 -10.31 14.99
C LYS A 49 -11.91 -11.02 13.93
N GLU A 50 -13.23 -10.85 13.98
CA GLU A 50 -14.16 -11.44 13.02
C GLU A 50 -13.89 -10.96 11.58
N ILE A 51 -13.70 -9.65 11.38
CA ILE A 51 -13.42 -9.08 10.06
C ILE A 51 -12.05 -9.53 9.56
N VAL A 52 -11.04 -9.50 10.41
CA VAL A 52 -9.68 -9.94 10.06
C VAL A 52 -9.68 -11.43 9.67
N ASP A 53 -10.39 -12.29 10.40
CA ASP A 53 -10.49 -13.71 10.08
C ASP A 53 -11.20 -13.95 8.74
N LYS A 54 -12.27 -13.18 8.43
CA LYS A 54 -12.95 -13.22 7.12
C LYS A 54 -12.00 -12.85 5.98
N ILE A 55 -11.22 -11.79 6.14
CA ILE A 55 -10.19 -11.36 5.17
C ILE A 55 -9.17 -12.48 4.94
N PHE A 56 -8.68 -13.14 6.01
CA PHE A 56 -7.71 -14.22 5.89
C PHE A 56 -8.26 -15.47 5.20
N ARG A 57 -9.57 -15.73 5.30
CA ARG A 57 -10.26 -16.78 4.54
C ARG A 57 -10.60 -16.38 3.11
N GLY A 58 -10.33 -15.12 2.73
CA GLY A 58 -10.63 -14.60 1.40
C GLY A 58 -12.09 -14.25 1.18
N GLU A 59 -12.87 -14.12 2.25
CA GLU A 59 -14.25 -13.64 2.19
C GLU A 59 -14.28 -12.13 1.95
N ASP A 60 -15.29 -11.66 1.23
CA ASP A 60 -15.53 -10.23 1.10
C ASP A 60 -16.05 -9.66 2.43
N VAL A 61 -15.50 -8.50 2.79
CA VAL A 61 -15.91 -7.72 3.96
C VAL A 61 -16.27 -6.30 3.51
N PRO A 62 -17.16 -5.59 4.21
CA PRO A 62 -17.45 -4.20 3.89
C PRO A 62 -16.16 -3.36 3.89
N HIS A 63 -16.04 -2.45 2.94
CA HIS A 63 -14.82 -1.66 2.74
C HIS A 63 -14.36 -0.92 4.01
N ASP A 64 -15.31 -0.35 4.77
CA ASP A 64 -15.03 0.43 5.98
C ASP A 64 -15.06 -0.40 7.27
N SER A 65 -15.10 -1.74 7.16
CA SER A 65 -15.17 -2.64 8.33
C SER A 65 -13.85 -2.84 9.06
N TYR A 66 -12.75 -2.34 8.49
CA TYR A 66 -11.42 -2.37 9.09
C TYR A 66 -10.62 -1.15 8.65
N TYR A 67 -9.67 -0.73 9.49
CA TYR A 67 -8.72 0.31 9.17
C TYR A 67 -7.59 -0.27 8.33
N PHE A 68 -7.32 0.35 7.18
CA PHE A 68 -6.13 0.09 6.38
C PHE A 68 -5.73 1.36 5.63
N LYS A 69 -4.85 2.15 6.25
CA LYS A 69 -4.33 3.40 5.67
C LYS A 69 -2.82 3.41 5.69
N THR A 70 -2.23 4.02 4.66
CA THR A 70 -0.79 4.11 4.50
C THR A 70 -0.35 5.53 4.12
N SER A 71 0.93 5.82 4.24
CA SER A 71 1.58 7.07 3.83
C SER A 71 2.76 6.71 2.93
N PRO A 72 2.54 6.53 1.62
CA PRO A 72 3.61 6.19 0.69
C PRO A 72 4.55 7.38 0.49
N VAL A 73 5.83 7.07 0.34
CA VAL A 73 6.85 7.97 -0.19
C VAL A 73 7.36 7.37 -1.49
N PHE A 74 7.55 8.22 -2.49
CA PHE A 74 8.01 7.84 -3.82
C PHE A 74 9.38 8.44 -4.10
N GLU A 75 10.18 7.71 -4.86
CA GLU A 75 11.45 8.20 -5.40
C GLU A 75 11.52 7.90 -6.90
N VAL A 76 11.70 8.95 -7.70
CA VAL A 76 11.74 8.85 -9.16
C VAL A 76 12.69 9.90 -9.76
N SER A 77 13.55 9.48 -10.69
CA SER A 77 14.52 10.38 -11.34
C SER A 77 13.97 11.12 -12.56
N ASN A 78 12.82 10.68 -13.10
CA ASN A 78 12.22 11.26 -14.30
C ASN A 78 11.41 12.52 -14.00
N LYS A 79 11.71 13.61 -14.71
CA LYS A 79 11.07 14.93 -14.51
C LYS A 79 9.56 14.95 -14.74
N ASN A 80 9.02 14.07 -15.59
CA ASN A 80 7.58 14.00 -15.84
C ASN A 80 6.79 13.49 -14.62
N TYR A 81 7.48 12.84 -13.67
CA TYR A 81 6.92 12.30 -12.45
C TYR A 81 7.43 13.03 -11.19
N ASP A 82 8.05 14.21 -11.33
CA ASP A 82 8.64 14.96 -10.21
C ASP A 82 7.65 15.31 -9.09
N PHE A 83 6.35 15.39 -9.41
CA PHE A 83 5.31 15.60 -8.41
C PHE A 83 5.29 14.49 -7.34
N LEU A 84 5.70 13.26 -7.68
CA LEU A 84 5.79 12.15 -6.72
C LEU A 84 6.85 12.39 -5.65
N ASN A 85 7.94 13.10 -5.99
CA ASN A 85 9.02 13.43 -5.04
C ASN A 85 8.66 14.60 -4.11
N ARG A 86 7.58 15.34 -4.41
CA ARG A 86 7.33 16.66 -3.82
C ARG A 86 5.99 16.80 -3.11
N MET A 87 5.11 15.83 -3.28
CA MET A 87 3.77 15.85 -2.69
C MET A 87 3.65 14.78 -1.61
N MET A 88 2.77 15.04 -0.63
CA MET A 88 2.36 14.02 0.33
C MET A 88 1.19 13.22 -0.24
N PHE A 89 1.13 11.95 0.14
CA PHE A 89 0.11 11.03 -0.29
C PHE A 89 -0.40 10.19 0.90
N ILE A 90 -1.66 9.77 0.82
CA ILE A 90 -2.26 8.75 1.68
C ILE A 90 -2.70 7.59 0.81
N GLY A 91 -2.46 6.38 1.26
CA GLY A 91 -2.96 5.16 0.66
C GLY A 91 -4.16 4.61 1.44
N GLU A 92 -5.11 4.07 0.70
CA GLU A 92 -6.21 3.27 1.22
C GLU A 92 -6.07 1.83 0.71
N GLY A 93 -5.90 0.90 1.63
CA GLY A 93 -5.62 -0.49 1.30
C GLY A 93 -6.87 -1.37 1.37
N VAL A 94 -6.99 -2.29 0.43
CA VAL A 94 -7.93 -3.41 0.47
C VAL A 94 -7.13 -4.71 0.43
N ARG A 95 -7.26 -5.53 1.48
CA ARG A 95 -6.65 -6.85 1.53
C ARG A 95 -7.54 -7.85 0.83
N LYS A 96 -7.02 -8.51 -0.21
CA LYS A 96 -7.59 -9.69 -0.86
C LYS A 96 -6.75 -10.92 -0.47
N PRO A 97 -7.25 -12.15 -0.63
CA PRO A 97 -6.52 -13.36 -0.21
C PRO A 97 -5.12 -13.46 -0.83
N THR A 98 -4.97 -13.13 -2.12
CA THR A 98 -3.69 -13.26 -2.85
C THR A 98 -3.03 -11.94 -3.23
N LYS A 99 -3.68 -10.79 -3.00
CA LYS A 99 -3.16 -9.47 -3.38
C LYS A 99 -3.56 -8.38 -2.38
N VAL A 100 -2.95 -7.22 -2.52
CA VAL A 100 -3.36 -5.98 -1.87
C VAL A 100 -3.66 -4.99 -2.97
N GLU A 101 -4.79 -4.33 -2.89
CA GLU A 101 -5.13 -3.19 -3.73
C GLU A 101 -4.90 -1.93 -2.89
N VAL A 102 -4.22 -0.93 -3.44
CA VAL A 102 -3.98 0.34 -2.74
C VAL A 102 -4.34 1.49 -3.66
N THR A 103 -5.25 2.34 -3.21
CA THR A 103 -5.58 3.61 -3.87
C THR A 103 -4.77 4.71 -3.22
N PHE A 104 -3.97 5.45 -3.99
CA PHE A 104 -3.18 6.57 -3.50
C PHE A 104 -3.86 7.91 -3.81
N TYR A 105 -4.00 8.75 -2.80
CA TYR A 105 -4.57 10.09 -2.89
C TYR A 105 -3.48 11.11 -2.60
N GLN A 106 -3.32 12.09 -3.47
CA GLN A 106 -2.47 13.26 -3.24
C GLN A 106 -3.16 14.20 -2.24
N ILE A 107 -2.40 14.73 -1.28
CA ILE A 107 -2.87 15.75 -0.35
C ILE A 107 -2.63 17.15 -0.97
N LEU A 108 -3.63 18.03 -0.90
CA LEU A 108 -3.61 19.41 -1.38
C LEU A 108 -3.68 20.41 -0.23
#